data_AF-A0A5E8BP45-F1
#
_entry.id   AF-A0A5E8BP45-F1
#
_cell.length_a   1.000
_cell.length_b   1.000
_cell.length_c   1.000
_cell.angle_alpha   90.00
_cell.angle_beta   90.00
_cell.angle_gamma   90.00
#
_symmetry.space_group_name_H-M   'P 1'
#
loop_
_entity.id
_entity.type
_entity.pdbx_description
1 polymer ?
#
loop_
_entity_poly.entity_id
_entity_poly.type
_entity_poly.pdbx_seq_one_letter_code
_entity_poly.pdbx_strand_id
1 'polypeptide(L)'
;MAGDNNNRKGKDKWNRPRTNDRRDNKRQRRDDNQKEGEGKESRVWGPREDNGEPREPRKPKRKVAVMIGYCGTGYCGMQINPPNKTIEEDLYKAFVEAGAISKDNAGDLKKSGFMRAARTDKGVHAAGNVVSLKLIIEDPDIVEKINSHLPDQIRVWGISRTNKAFECRKMCSSRIYEYLIPSYSFLPPKPESALAERLEAANKKYPGVKRADPEGEKFWSDIKKKLLEEGIVESDIKKAQKIAEDKEQEELQQTQQKILDARAKSQGKKEETSEEKANAEKEAEEKAEEEAEEKIEETAEEKSEEKSEEDVNTPEEKASKLKFSEMVKKIKIAEHEARRAYRITPERLELIREVLKQYEGVHNFHNFTISKTFKDPSSQRNMKSLTVSEGKIIENTEWLSIKIHGQSFMMHQIRKMIAMTALIVRCGTPVSHLKEAFGRADLNIPKAPGLGLLLEQPVYDAYNLRLGTFGYDPLSFDKWKDEVEAFKFKHIYDKIYSEEEREHVFHKFFSFIDSFRGDSTFGYLAVGPKDVGAEEEKSSNGIAAGVAAGVAAGAAAVVASKFVMAGDDEDDELPPDADTEG
;
A
#
# COMPACT_ATOMS: atom_id res chain seq x y z
N MET A 1 66.33 -10.05 26.57
CA MET A 1 66.88 -8.76 27.01
C MET A 1 66.23 -7.65 26.19
N ALA A 2 65.73 -6.63 26.90
CA ALA A 2 65.44 -5.24 26.49
C ALA A 2 64.60 -4.95 25.23
N GLY A 3 63.55 -4.15 25.43
CA GLY A 3 62.94 -3.34 24.37
C GLY A 3 63.69 -2.03 24.15
N ASP A 4 63.31 -1.24 23.15
CA ASP A 4 62.60 0.04 23.32
C ASP A 4 62.31 0.74 21.95
N ASN A 5 61.20 1.49 21.95
CA ASN A 5 60.59 2.52 21.09
C ASN A 5 61.18 3.03 19.75
N ASN A 6 60.25 3.21 18.76
CA ASN A 6 59.72 4.47 18.15
C ASN A 6 59.35 4.25 16.66
N ASN A 7 58.39 4.90 15.97
CA ASN A 7 57.28 5.81 16.25
C ASN A 7 56.44 5.93 14.94
N ARG A 8 55.10 5.94 15.06
CA ARG A 8 54.04 6.52 14.18
C ARG A 8 54.25 6.61 12.65
N LYS A 9 53.34 5.98 11.88
CA LYS A 9 52.55 6.61 10.79
C LYS A 9 51.54 5.61 10.19
N GLY A 10 50.25 5.83 10.44
CA GLY A 10 49.15 5.15 9.76
C GLY A 10 48.01 6.14 9.55
N LYS A 11 47.84 6.62 8.32
CA LYS A 11 46.65 7.36 7.86
C LYS A 11 46.48 7.24 6.34
N ASP A 12 45.24 6.93 5.96
CA ASP A 12 44.52 7.34 4.76
C ASP A 12 44.82 6.66 3.41
N LYS A 13 44.08 5.58 3.11
CA LYS A 13 43.81 5.11 1.73
C LYS A 13 42.39 4.56 1.56
N TRP A 14 41.38 5.42 1.58
CA TRP A 14 40.05 5.13 0.98
C TRP A 14 39.39 6.43 0.50
N ASN A 15 39.81 6.96 -0.66
CA ASN A 15 38.93 7.75 -1.54
C ASN A 15 39.58 8.06 -2.89
N ARG A 16 39.15 7.38 -3.97
CA ARG A 16 39.25 7.89 -5.35
C ARG A 16 38.05 7.40 -6.18
N PRO A 17 37.18 8.29 -6.70
CA PRO A 17 36.12 7.91 -7.63
C PRO A 17 36.70 7.52 -9.00
N ARG A 18 36.15 6.46 -9.61
CA ARG A 18 36.53 5.95 -10.94
C ARG A 18 36.16 6.97 -12.04
N THR A 19 37.11 7.23 -12.93
CA THR A 19 37.04 8.23 -14.01
C THR A 19 36.11 7.87 -15.19
N ASN A 20 35.46 6.71 -15.18
CA ASN A 20 34.63 6.23 -16.29
C ASN A 20 33.19 6.81 -16.32
N ASP A 21 32.62 7.22 -15.18
CA ASP A 21 31.23 7.76 -15.08
C ASP A 21 30.99 9.10 -15.80
N ARG A 22 32.06 9.77 -16.26
CA ARG A 22 31.96 11.09 -16.92
C ARG A 22 31.64 11.00 -18.41
N ARG A 23 31.90 9.88 -19.08
CA ARG A 23 31.66 9.75 -20.53
C ARG A 23 30.24 9.29 -20.85
N ASP A 24 29.67 8.39 -20.04
CA ASP A 24 28.30 7.91 -20.23
C ASP A 24 27.24 8.99 -19.97
N ASN A 25 27.47 9.83 -18.94
CA ASN A 25 26.63 11.01 -18.66
C ASN A 25 26.57 12.05 -19.79
N LYS A 26 27.52 12.05 -20.73
CA LYS A 26 27.58 13.03 -21.82
C LYS A 26 26.86 12.55 -23.08
N ARG A 27 26.72 11.23 -23.29
CA ARG A 27 25.92 10.63 -24.37
C ARG A 27 24.43 10.63 -24.03
N GLN A 28 24.07 10.26 -22.80
CA GLN A 28 22.68 10.27 -22.32
C GLN A 28 22.03 11.67 -22.41
N ARG A 29 22.81 12.72 -22.11
CA ARG A 29 22.39 14.13 -22.24
C ARG A 29 22.09 14.60 -23.66
N ARG A 30 22.62 13.96 -24.70
CA ARG A 30 22.38 14.34 -26.10
C ARG A 30 21.12 13.68 -26.65
N ASP A 31 20.85 12.44 -26.25
CA ASP A 31 19.72 11.67 -26.76
C ASP A 31 18.39 12.10 -26.10
N ASP A 32 18.41 12.52 -24.82
CA ASP A 32 17.22 13.05 -24.13
C ASP A 32 16.77 14.42 -24.68
N ASN A 33 17.71 15.25 -25.15
CA ASN A 33 17.42 16.60 -25.61
C ASN A 33 16.83 16.66 -27.03
N GLN A 34 16.83 15.53 -27.75
CA GLN A 34 16.38 15.46 -29.15
C GLN A 34 14.97 14.85 -29.30
N LYS A 35 14.38 14.31 -28.22
CA LYS A 35 13.05 13.66 -28.24
C LYS A 35 11.89 14.49 -27.67
N GLU A 36 12.14 15.66 -27.07
CA GLU A 36 11.08 16.47 -26.44
C GLU A 36 10.52 17.60 -27.32
N GLY A 37 10.73 17.53 -28.65
CA GLY A 37 10.41 18.62 -29.58
C GLY A 37 8.97 18.70 -30.10
N GLU A 38 8.13 17.67 -29.94
CA GLU A 38 6.83 17.64 -30.62
C GLU A 38 5.71 17.17 -29.67
N GLY A 39 4.77 18.08 -29.39
CA GLY A 39 3.42 17.74 -28.91
C GLY A 39 3.16 17.72 -27.39
N LYS A 40 3.44 18.80 -26.65
CA LYS A 40 2.85 19.00 -25.31
C LYS A 40 1.99 20.26 -25.28
N GLU A 41 0.71 20.08 -24.98
CA GLU A 41 -0.19 21.13 -24.52
C GLU A 41 0.45 21.92 -23.37
N SER A 42 0.21 23.23 -23.34
CA SER A 42 0.86 24.18 -22.46
C SER A 42 0.69 23.79 -20.99
N ARG A 43 1.79 23.46 -20.33
CA ARG A 43 1.84 23.44 -18.86
C ARG A 43 1.35 24.80 -18.37
N VAL A 44 0.40 24.83 -17.43
CA VAL A 44 0.00 26.04 -16.67
C VAL A 44 1.20 26.71 -15.98
N TRP A 45 2.33 26.01 -15.90
CA TRP A 45 3.59 26.45 -15.32
C TRP A 45 4.69 26.44 -16.39
N GLY A 46 4.66 27.44 -17.26
CA GLY A 46 5.77 27.77 -18.16
C GLY A 46 6.77 28.72 -17.51
N PRO A 47 7.97 28.92 -18.09
CA PRO A 47 8.76 30.12 -17.82
C PRO A 47 7.87 31.36 -17.98
N ARG A 48 8.03 32.38 -17.13
CA ARG A 48 7.31 33.66 -17.25
C ARG A 48 7.39 34.15 -18.70
N GLU A 49 6.25 34.34 -19.35
CA GLU A 49 6.17 35.05 -20.62
C GLU A 49 6.69 36.47 -20.41
N ASP A 50 7.62 36.92 -21.27
CA ASP A 50 8.28 38.21 -21.09
C ASP A 50 7.33 39.35 -21.48
N ASN A 51 6.38 39.63 -20.58
CA ASN A 51 5.32 40.62 -20.75
C ASN A 51 5.76 42.04 -20.34
N GLY A 52 7.06 42.28 -20.17
CA GLY A 52 7.61 43.59 -19.78
C GLY A 52 7.43 43.98 -18.31
N GLU A 53 6.89 43.09 -17.47
CA GLU A 53 6.75 43.33 -16.03
C GLU A 53 8.13 43.29 -15.30
N PRO A 54 8.36 44.15 -14.30
CA PRO A 54 9.63 44.19 -13.57
C PRO A 54 9.95 42.84 -12.89
N ARG A 55 11.24 42.52 -12.83
CA ARG A 55 11.73 41.33 -12.12
C ARG A 55 11.65 41.56 -10.62
N GLU A 56 11.11 40.57 -9.90
CA GLU A 56 11.08 40.59 -8.45
C GLU A 56 12.51 40.69 -7.87
N PRO A 57 12.70 41.43 -6.75
CA PRO A 57 13.99 41.51 -6.10
C PRO A 57 14.45 40.13 -5.65
N ARG A 58 15.72 39.81 -5.95
CA ARG A 58 16.31 38.49 -5.63
C ARG A 58 16.51 38.34 -4.12
N LYS A 59 15.61 37.62 -3.45
CA LYS A 59 15.75 37.21 -2.05
C LYS A 59 16.70 36.01 -1.90
N PRO A 60 17.44 35.89 -0.78
CA PRO A 60 18.37 34.78 -0.59
C PRO A 60 17.65 33.46 -0.36
N LYS A 61 18.01 32.46 -1.16
CA LYS A 61 17.48 31.10 -1.02
C LYS A 61 18.32 30.28 -0.05
N ARG A 62 17.68 29.50 0.81
CA ARG A 62 18.32 28.56 1.74
C ARG A 62 17.91 27.14 1.40
N LYS A 63 18.85 26.19 1.52
CA LYS A 63 18.51 24.76 1.45
C LYS A 63 17.84 24.39 2.76
N VAL A 64 16.66 23.79 2.66
CA VAL A 64 15.80 23.47 3.81
C VAL A 64 15.29 22.04 3.73
N ALA A 65 14.87 21.53 4.88
CA ALA A 65 13.96 20.42 5.03
C ALA A 65 12.57 20.99 5.35
N VAL A 66 11.55 20.56 4.62
CA VAL A 66 10.15 20.90 4.89
C VAL A 66 9.46 19.63 5.37
N MET A 67 8.92 19.68 6.58
CA MET A 67 8.19 18.59 7.21
C MET A 67 6.72 18.77 6.85
N ILE A 68 6.14 17.73 6.26
CA ILE A 68 4.80 17.78 5.70
C ILE A 68 3.96 16.59 6.17
N GLY A 69 2.65 16.73 6.16
CA GLY A 69 1.67 15.66 6.32
C GLY A 69 0.61 15.79 5.24
N TYR A 70 0.02 14.67 4.83
CA TYR A 70 -1.04 14.64 3.83
C TYR A 70 -1.92 13.38 3.92
N CYS A 71 -3.19 13.53 3.55
CA CYS A 71 -4.05 12.43 3.19
C CYS A 71 -3.93 12.15 1.68
N GLY A 72 -3.61 10.91 1.30
CA GLY A 72 -3.35 10.53 -0.09
C GLY A 72 -4.61 10.30 -0.94
N THR A 73 -5.80 10.27 -0.33
CA THR A 73 -7.07 10.08 -1.05
C THR A 73 -7.27 11.15 -2.11
N GLY A 74 -7.62 10.75 -3.32
CA GLY A 74 -7.77 11.66 -4.47
C GLY A 74 -6.45 12.13 -5.11
N TYR A 75 -5.31 11.55 -4.72
CA TYR A 75 -4.01 11.82 -5.33
C TYR A 75 -3.36 10.54 -5.89
N CYS A 76 -2.70 10.69 -7.04
CA CYS A 76 -1.90 9.63 -7.67
C CYS A 76 -0.47 9.58 -7.09
N GLY A 77 -0.40 9.59 -5.77
CA GLY A 77 0.84 9.48 -5.00
C GLY A 77 1.57 10.80 -4.79
N MET A 78 2.80 10.70 -4.26
CA MET A 78 3.62 11.86 -3.92
C MET A 78 4.22 12.54 -5.17
N GLN A 79 4.79 11.76 -6.09
CA GLN A 79 5.65 12.27 -7.14
C GLN A 79 4.85 12.80 -8.34
N ILE A 80 5.18 13.99 -8.85
CA ILE A 80 4.57 14.56 -10.07
C ILE A 80 4.62 13.57 -11.24
N ASN A 81 3.45 13.23 -11.78
CA ASN A 81 3.25 12.38 -12.95
C ASN A 81 2.05 12.90 -13.78
N PRO A 82 2.23 13.90 -14.66
CA PRO A 82 1.13 14.49 -15.42
C PRO A 82 0.49 13.46 -16.37
N PRO A 83 -0.85 13.50 -16.58
CA PRO A 83 -1.79 14.56 -16.16
C PRO A 83 -2.32 14.40 -14.72
N ASN A 84 -1.86 13.39 -13.98
CA ASN A 84 -2.45 13.02 -12.69
C ASN A 84 -2.10 14.01 -11.57
N LYS A 85 -3.11 14.34 -10.75
CA LYS A 85 -2.95 15.20 -9.56
C LYS A 85 -2.09 14.51 -8.51
N THR A 86 -1.05 15.20 -8.01
CA THR A 86 -0.13 14.65 -6.99
C THR A 86 0.16 15.62 -5.85
N ILE A 87 0.63 15.09 -4.73
CA ILE A 87 0.95 15.90 -3.52
C ILE A 87 2.05 16.92 -3.82
N GLU A 88 3.07 16.54 -4.59
CA GLU A 88 4.15 17.45 -4.97
C GLU A 88 3.68 18.61 -5.82
N GLU A 89 2.66 18.41 -6.66
CA GLU A 89 2.12 19.49 -7.49
C GLU A 89 1.47 20.57 -6.61
N ASP A 90 0.56 20.18 -5.71
CA ASP A 90 -0.12 21.13 -4.80
C ASP A 90 0.88 21.82 -3.85
N LEU A 91 1.85 21.08 -3.30
CA LEU A 91 2.93 21.66 -2.49
C LEU A 91 3.74 22.70 -3.26
N TYR A 92 4.11 22.38 -4.49
CA TYR A 92 4.95 23.27 -5.29
C TYR A 92 4.19 24.53 -5.69
N LYS A 93 2.91 24.43 -6.06
CA LYS A 93 2.02 25.57 -6.32
C LYS A 93 1.93 26.47 -5.09
N ALA A 94 1.67 25.90 -3.92
CA ALA A 94 1.60 26.66 -2.67
C ALA A 94 2.93 27.35 -2.31
N PHE A 95 4.08 26.73 -2.58
CA PHE A 95 5.38 27.39 -2.39
C PHE A 95 5.58 28.59 -3.31
N VAL A 96 5.05 28.57 -4.53
CA VAL A 96 5.14 29.69 -5.48
C VAL A 96 4.19 30.81 -5.06
N GLU A 97 2.95 30.48 -4.73
CA GLU A 97 1.93 31.45 -4.31
C GLU A 97 2.29 32.17 -3.01
N ALA A 98 2.86 31.45 -2.04
CA ALA A 98 3.36 32.01 -0.79
C ALA A 98 4.66 32.84 -0.95
N GLY A 99 5.25 32.91 -2.15
CA GLY A 99 6.50 33.61 -2.42
C GLY A 99 7.76 32.91 -1.88
N ALA A 100 7.65 31.65 -1.44
CA ALA A 100 8.79 30.83 -1.02
C ALA A 100 9.66 30.40 -2.22
N ILE A 101 9.07 30.31 -3.41
CA ILE A 101 9.73 30.11 -4.71
C ILE A 101 9.38 31.29 -5.62
N SER A 102 10.40 31.97 -6.16
CA SER A 102 10.15 33.07 -7.10
C SER A 102 9.56 32.56 -8.42
N LYS A 103 8.71 33.37 -9.06
CA LYS A 103 8.05 33.05 -10.35
C LYS A 103 9.05 32.61 -11.43
N ASP A 104 10.21 33.25 -11.51
CA ASP A 104 11.30 32.89 -12.44
C ASP A 104 11.82 31.44 -12.31
N ASN A 105 11.57 30.80 -11.16
CA ASN A 105 12.01 29.43 -10.88
C ASN A 105 10.86 28.43 -10.78
N ALA A 106 9.61 28.89 -10.93
CA ALA A 106 8.42 28.07 -10.76
C ALA A 106 8.28 26.96 -11.83
N GLY A 107 8.78 27.17 -13.04
CA GLY A 107 8.64 26.20 -14.14
C GLY A 107 9.58 24.98 -14.09
N ASP A 108 10.46 24.85 -13.09
CA ASP A 108 11.41 23.72 -13.04
C ASP A 108 11.79 23.31 -11.60
N LEU A 109 11.27 22.16 -11.15
CA LEU A 109 11.62 21.54 -9.87
C LEU A 109 13.13 21.28 -9.70
N LYS A 110 13.86 21.04 -10.80
CA LYS A 110 15.31 20.81 -10.73
C LYS A 110 16.06 22.09 -10.32
N LYS A 111 15.55 23.28 -10.66
CA LYS A 111 16.16 24.56 -10.26
C LYS A 111 16.07 24.82 -8.77
N SER A 112 15.00 24.37 -8.11
CA SER A 112 14.87 24.43 -6.65
C SER A 112 15.59 23.28 -5.92
N GLY A 113 15.99 22.23 -6.65
CA GLY A 113 16.66 21.06 -6.09
C GLY A 113 15.74 20.24 -5.20
N PHE A 114 14.48 20.10 -5.63
CA PHE A 114 13.42 19.38 -4.94
C PHE A 114 13.71 17.88 -4.86
N MET A 115 13.69 17.34 -3.64
CA MET A 115 13.84 15.92 -3.35
C MET A 115 12.85 15.51 -2.25
N ARG A 116 12.46 14.24 -2.23
CA ARG A 116 11.50 13.65 -1.28
C ARG A 116 12.14 12.50 -0.50
N ALA A 117 11.80 12.37 0.78
CA ALA A 117 12.35 11.33 1.66
C ALA A 117 11.76 9.96 1.39
N ALA A 118 10.44 9.92 1.18
CA ALA A 118 9.67 8.75 0.80
C ALA A 118 8.79 9.06 -0.42
N ARG A 119 8.68 8.08 -1.32
CA ARG A 119 7.66 8.03 -2.36
C ARG A 119 6.52 7.20 -1.81
N THR A 120 5.35 7.80 -1.67
CA THR A 120 4.13 7.07 -1.34
C THR A 120 3.39 6.76 -2.64
N ASP A 121 2.87 5.55 -2.73
CA ASP A 121 2.06 5.09 -3.85
C ASP A 121 0.70 5.83 -3.87
N LYS A 122 -0.10 5.62 -4.90
CA LYS A 122 -1.46 6.16 -5.03
C LYS A 122 -2.31 5.85 -3.80
N GLY A 123 -3.05 6.84 -3.32
CA GLY A 123 -3.92 6.70 -2.14
C GLY A 123 -3.20 6.62 -0.79
N VAL A 124 -1.89 6.36 -0.74
CA VAL A 124 -1.15 6.16 0.52
C VAL A 124 -0.94 7.50 1.25
N HIS A 125 -1.28 7.51 2.55
CA HIS A 125 -1.20 8.69 3.40
C HIS A 125 0.18 8.88 4.04
N ALA A 126 0.46 10.09 4.54
CA ALA A 126 1.63 10.34 5.38
C ALA A 126 1.28 11.32 6.50
N ALA A 127 1.44 10.91 7.75
CA ALA A 127 1.40 11.82 8.90
C ALA A 127 2.63 12.76 8.88
N GLY A 128 3.78 12.19 8.53
CA GLY A 128 5.04 12.89 8.40
C GLY A 128 5.81 12.40 7.17
N ASN A 129 6.12 13.31 6.27
CA ASN A 129 7.10 13.14 5.20
C ASN A 129 8.03 14.35 5.18
N VAL A 130 9.18 14.24 4.51
CA VAL A 130 10.15 15.33 4.41
C VAL A 130 10.53 15.56 2.96
N VAL A 131 10.37 16.79 2.51
CA VAL A 131 10.94 17.25 1.23
C VAL A 131 12.12 18.17 1.50
N SER A 132 13.09 18.21 0.58
CA SER A 132 14.23 19.11 0.67
C SER A 132 14.40 19.88 -0.63
N LEU A 133 14.48 21.20 -0.53
CA LEU A 133 14.55 22.12 -1.65
C LEU A 133 15.13 23.46 -1.20
N LYS A 134 15.33 24.38 -2.14
CA LYS A 134 15.78 25.75 -1.85
C LYS A 134 14.57 26.68 -1.80
N LEU A 135 14.31 27.26 -0.63
CA LEU A 135 13.22 28.22 -0.40
C LEU A 135 13.75 29.57 0.08
N ILE A 136 12.94 30.60 -0.14
CA ILE A 136 13.03 31.90 0.52
C ILE A 136 12.26 31.78 1.83
N ILE A 137 12.94 31.97 2.97
CA ILE A 137 12.39 31.71 4.32
C ILE A 137 12.65 32.87 5.29
N GLU A 138 12.86 34.08 4.75
CA GLU A 138 13.08 35.28 5.57
C GLU A 138 11.80 35.80 6.23
N ASP A 139 10.66 35.41 5.66
CA ASP A 139 9.34 35.71 6.18
C ASP A 139 9.03 34.76 7.36
N PRO A 140 8.81 35.28 8.58
CA PRO A 140 8.53 34.44 9.75
C PRO A 140 7.22 33.66 9.59
N ASP A 141 6.26 34.19 8.84
CA ASP A 141 4.92 33.61 8.68
C ASP A 141 4.85 32.72 7.43
N ILE A 142 6.00 32.35 6.86
CA ILE A 142 6.05 31.62 5.59
C ILE A 142 5.32 30.27 5.64
N VAL A 143 5.32 29.60 6.79
CA VAL A 143 4.62 28.32 6.97
C VAL A 143 3.11 28.53 6.91
N GLU A 144 2.59 29.56 7.58
CA GLU A 144 1.17 29.90 7.57
C GLU A 144 0.71 30.28 6.16
N LYS A 145 1.50 31.11 5.46
CA LYS A 145 1.23 31.48 4.06
C LYS A 145 1.24 30.28 3.12
N ILE A 146 2.17 29.34 3.29
CA ILE A 146 2.15 28.12 2.48
C ILE A 146 0.89 27.31 2.77
N ASN A 147 0.53 27.15 4.05
CA ASN A 147 -0.66 26.40 4.44
C ASN A 147 -1.98 27.06 3.97
N SER A 148 -2.05 28.40 3.84
CA SER A 148 -3.25 29.08 3.31
C SER A 148 -3.51 28.81 1.83
N HIS A 149 -2.49 28.34 1.10
CA HIS A 149 -2.59 27.93 -0.31
C HIS A 149 -2.69 26.40 -0.47
N LEU A 150 -2.74 25.64 0.63
CA LEU A 150 -2.88 24.18 0.61
C LEU A 150 -4.29 23.76 1.01
N PRO A 151 -4.83 22.69 0.40
CA PRO A 151 -6.08 22.10 0.87
C PRO A 151 -5.91 21.55 2.28
N ASP A 152 -7.03 21.39 3.01
CA ASP A 152 -7.01 20.99 4.41
C ASP A 152 -6.30 19.66 4.68
N GLN A 153 -6.33 18.79 3.68
CA GLN A 153 -5.71 17.48 3.70
C GLN A 153 -4.21 17.46 3.40
N ILE A 154 -3.55 18.61 3.20
CA ILE A 154 -2.09 18.76 3.09
C ILE A 154 -1.63 19.85 4.05
N ARG A 155 -0.59 19.55 4.84
CA ARG A 155 -0.05 20.48 5.84
C ARG A 155 1.46 20.51 5.81
N VAL A 156 2.02 21.70 5.95
CA VAL A 156 3.42 21.93 6.31
C VAL A 156 3.48 22.15 7.82
N TRP A 157 4.16 21.25 8.52
CA TRP A 157 4.41 21.35 9.96
C TRP A 157 5.45 22.43 10.27
N GLY A 158 6.54 22.42 9.48
CA GLY A 158 7.60 23.38 9.67
C GLY A 158 8.71 23.27 8.64
N ILE A 159 9.60 24.26 8.69
CA ILE A 159 10.74 24.38 7.78
C ILE A 159 12.02 24.53 8.59
N SER A 160 12.94 23.59 8.41
CA SER A 160 14.25 23.60 9.08
C SER A 160 15.36 23.91 8.09
N ARG A 161 16.21 24.88 8.43
CA ARG A 161 17.39 25.19 7.62
C ARG A 161 18.40 24.05 7.70
N THR A 162 18.99 23.70 6.56
CA THR A 162 19.99 22.64 6.47
C THR A 162 21.28 23.14 5.81
N ASN A 163 22.29 22.27 5.74
CA ASN A 163 23.46 22.56 4.92
C ASN A 163 23.14 22.47 3.41
N LYS A 164 23.98 23.08 2.57
CA LYS A 164 23.77 23.17 1.11
C LYS A 164 23.72 21.79 0.41
N ALA A 165 24.34 20.77 1.00
CA ALA A 165 24.44 19.42 0.46
C ALA A 165 23.36 18.46 1.00
N PHE A 166 22.43 18.94 1.82
CA PHE A 166 21.38 18.10 2.38
C PHE A 166 20.48 17.54 1.27
N GLU A 167 20.17 16.26 1.37
CA GLU A 167 19.19 15.59 0.55
C GLU A 167 18.40 14.63 1.45
N CYS A 168 17.12 14.93 1.64
CA CYS A 168 16.26 14.23 2.59
C CYS A 168 16.20 12.71 2.34
N ARG A 169 16.26 12.25 1.08
CA ARG A 169 16.29 10.81 0.75
C ARG A 169 17.55 10.10 1.21
N LYS A 170 18.72 10.66 0.89
CA LYS A 170 20.04 10.04 1.13
C LYS A 170 20.48 10.12 2.59
N MET A 171 20.07 11.17 3.29
CA MET A 171 20.43 11.39 4.69
C MET A 171 19.40 10.79 5.66
N CYS A 172 18.32 10.20 5.16
CA CYS A 172 17.32 9.48 5.97
C CYS A 172 17.92 8.16 6.48
N SER A 173 17.89 7.96 7.80
CA SER A 173 18.46 6.79 8.46
C SER A 173 17.49 5.60 8.49
N SER A 174 16.20 5.87 8.70
CA SER A 174 15.13 4.87 8.77
C SER A 174 13.78 5.52 8.53
N ARG A 175 12.73 4.73 8.30
CA ARG A 175 11.34 5.20 8.21
C ARG A 175 10.47 4.40 9.17
N ILE A 176 9.47 5.06 9.73
CA ILE A 176 8.43 4.45 10.55
C ILE A 176 7.15 4.52 9.74
N TYR A 177 6.55 3.36 9.53
CA TYR A 177 5.23 3.23 8.92
C TYR A 177 4.27 2.70 9.96
N GLU A 178 2.99 3.02 9.76
CA GLU A 178 1.90 2.48 10.53
C GLU A 178 0.91 1.83 9.57
N TYR A 179 0.40 0.67 9.96
CA TYR A 179 -0.62 -0.05 9.23
C TYR A 179 -1.82 -0.28 10.14
N LEU A 180 -2.95 0.36 9.80
CA LEU A 180 -4.23 0.13 10.46
C LEU A 180 -4.92 -1.07 9.82
N ILE A 181 -5.35 -2.01 10.64
CA ILE A 181 -6.06 -3.21 10.19
C ILE A 181 -7.19 -3.56 11.17
N PRO A 182 -8.40 -3.90 10.70
CA PRO A 182 -9.46 -4.39 11.56
C PRO A 182 -9.06 -5.71 12.19
N SER A 183 -9.37 -5.90 13.47
CA SER A 183 -8.93 -7.09 14.21
C SER A 183 -9.53 -8.39 13.66
N TYR A 184 -10.73 -8.34 13.07
CA TYR A 184 -11.35 -9.49 12.39
C TYR A 184 -10.53 -10.02 11.20
N SER A 185 -9.57 -9.25 10.69
CA SER A 185 -8.63 -9.70 9.66
C SER A 185 -7.81 -10.90 10.11
N PHE A 186 -7.67 -11.13 11.41
CA PHE A 186 -6.91 -12.24 12.00
C PHE A 186 -7.77 -13.47 12.35
N LEU A 187 -9.08 -13.44 12.09
CA LEU A 187 -9.96 -14.60 12.24
C LEU A 187 -9.61 -15.71 11.24
N PRO A 188 -9.76 -16.98 11.60
CA PRO A 188 -9.45 -18.06 10.67
C PRO A 188 -10.37 -18.04 9.45
N PRO A 189 -9.94 -18.67 8.34
CA PRO A 189 -10.76 -18.81 7.15
C PRO A 189 -12.12 -19.40 7.48
N LYS A 190 -13.14 -18.98 6.72
CA LYS A 190 -14.48 -19.53 6.86
C LYS A 190 -14.47 -21.06 6.72
N PRO A 191 -15.14 -21.82 7.60
CA PRO A 191 -15.25 -23.26 7.42
C PRO A 191 -15.81 -23.59 6.04
N GLU A 192 -15.31 -24.67 5.43
CA GLU A 192 -15.68 -25.12 4.08
C GLU A 192 -15.21 -24.22 2.93
N SER A 193 -14.45 -23.15 3.20
CA SER A 193 -13.76 -22.42 2.14
C SER A 193 -12.61 -23.23 1.54
N ALA A 194 -12.23 -22.92 0.30
CA ALA A 194 -11.13 -23.60 -0.39
C ALA A 194 -9.82 -23.62 0.44
N LEU A 195 -9.49 -22.51 1.11
CA LEU A 195 -8.31 -22.45 1.98
C LEU A 195 -8.49 -23.29 3.25
N ALA A 196 -9.67 -23.28 3.88
CA ALA A 196 -9.94 -24.09 5.07
C ALA A 196 -9.83 -25.59 4.77
N GLU A 197 -10.43 -26.06 3.67
CA GLU A 197 -10.35 -27.46 3.22
C GLU A 197 -8.91 -27.91 2.99
N ARG A 198 -8.09 -27.06 2.36
CA ARG A 198 -6.66 -27.33 2.15
C ARG A 198 -5.88 -27.44 3.45
N LEU A 199 -6.13 -26.55 4.40
CA LEU A 199 -5.47 -26.58 5.70
C LEU A 199 -5.86 -27.85 6.48
N GLU A 200 -7.10 -28.30 6.38
CA GLU A 200 -7.55 -29.56 6.97
C GLU A 200 -6.91 -30.78 6.30
N ALA A 201 -6.86 -30.81 4.97
CA ALA A 201 -6.20 -31.87 4.21
C ALA A 201 -4.70 -31.95 4.55
N ALA A 202 -4.04 -30.79 4.67
CA ALA A 202 -2.65 -30.70 5.08
C ALA A 202 -2.44 -31.18 6.52
N ASN A 203 -3.30 -30.78 7.46
CA ASN A 203 -3.21 -31.22 8.85
C ASN A 203 -3.47 -32.72 9.01
N LYS A 204 -4.30 -33.33 8.15
CA LYS A 204 -4.46 -34.80 8.08
C LYS A 204 -3.18 -35.49 7.58
N LYS A 205 -2.48 -34.89 6.62
CA LYS A 205 -1.23 -35.42 6.04
C LYS A 205 -0.03 -35.19 6.96
N TYR A 206 0.01 -34.07 7.67
CA TYR A 206 1.07 -33.65 8.59
C TYR A 206 0.46 -33.27 9.96
N PRO A 207 0.14 -34.25 10.81
CA PRO A 207 -0.51 -34.00 12.09
C PRO A 207 0.40 -33.17 13.01
N GLY A 208 -0.17 -32.14 13.64
CA GLY A 208 0.52 -31.29 14.62
C GLY A 208 1.13 -30.00 14.05
N VAL A 209 1.01 -29.76 12.75
CA VAL A 209 1.46 -28.50 12.12
C VAL A 209 0.47 -27.36 12.37
N LYS A 210 -0.83 -27.64 12.41
CA LYS A 210 -1.86 -26.63 12.69
C LYS A 210 -2.03 -26.43 14.20
N ARG A 211 -1.90 -25.19 14.67
CA ARG A 211 -2.22 -24.76 16.03
C ARG A 211 -3.75 -24.81 16.24
N ALA A 212 -4.17 -25.20 17.45
CA ALA A 212 -5.57 -25.10 17.86
C ALA A 212 -6.05 -23.64 17.88
N ASP A 213 -7.27 -23.39 17.42
CA ASP A 213 -7.88 -22.05 17.41
C ASP A 213 -9.28 -22.05 18.04
N PRO A 214 -9.37 -22.16 19.39
CA PRO A 214 -10.66 -22.22 20.08
C PRO A 214 -11.48 -20.93 19.93
N GLU A 215 -10.82 -19.78 19.80
CA GLU A 215 -11.48 -18.50 19.59
C GLU A 215 -12.17 -18.45 18.22
N GLY A 216 -11.46 -18.85 17.16
CA GLY A 216 -12.00 -18.88 15.82
C GLY A 216 -13.08 -19.94 15.63
N GLU A 217 -12.92 -21.12 16.24
CA GLU A 217 -13.95 -22.17 16.27
C GLU A 217 -15.23 -21.68 16.93
N LYS A 218 -15.11 -20.98 18.07
CA LYS A 218 -16.25 -20.37 18.76
C LYS A 218 -16.93 -19.30 17.89
N PHE A 219 -16.17 -18.41 17.28
CA PHE A 219 -16.69 -17.34 16.42
C PHE A 219 -17.58 -17.88 15.29
N TRP A 220 -17.09 -18.87 14.53
CA TRP A 220 -17.85 -19.46 13.42
C TRP A 220 -19.04 -20.29 13.91
N SER A 221 -18.93 -20.94 15.07
CA SER A 221 -20.03 -21.68 15.69
C SER A 221 -21.17 -20.76 16.12
N ASP A 222 -20.85 -19.60 16.70
CA ASP A 222 -21.83 -18.60 17.14
C ASP A 222 -22.57 -18.00 15.93
N ILE A 223 -21.87 -17.70 14.83
CA ILE A 223 -22.50 -17.26 13.57
C ILE A 223 -23.44 -18.34 13.02
N LYS A 224 -22.96 -19.59 12.94
CA LYS A 224 -23.78 -20.70 12.43
C LYS A 224 -25.06 -20.87 13.27
N LYS A 225 -24.95 -20.76 14.59
CA LYS A 225 -26.10 -20.80 15.50
C LYS A 225 -27.08 -19.65 15.25
N LYS A 226 -26.59 -18.41 15.12
CA LYS A 226 -27.42 -17.23 14.81
C LYS A 226 -28.18 -17.41 13.49
N LEU A 227 -27.50 -17.88 12.45
CA LEU A 227 -28.13 -18.14 11.14
C LEU A 227 -29.20 -19.24 11.21
N LEU A 228 -28.96 -20.31 11.99
CA LEU A 228 -29.94 -21.37 12.21
C LEU A 228 -31.17 -20.87 12.99
N GLU A 229 -30.98 -20.01 13.99
CA GLU A 229 -32.07 -19.37 14.76
C GLU A 229 -32.91 -18.43 13.89
N GLU A 230 -32.30 -17.78 12.89
CA GLU A 230 -32.98 -16.97 11.86
C GLU A 230 -33.69 -17.82 10.79
N GLY A 231 -33.65 -19.16 10.91
CA GLY A 231 -34.35 -20.10 10.03
C GLY A 231 -33.61 -20.46 8.75
N ILE A 232 -32.31 -20.14 8.64
CA ILE A 232 -31.48 -20.48 7.47
C ILE A 232 -30.92 -21.89 7.66
N VAL A 233 -31.28 -22.82 6.78
CA VAL A 233 -30.83 -24.22 6.86
C VAL A 233 -29.36 -24.36 6.47
N GLU A 234 -28.64 -25.29 7.08
CA GLU A 234 -27.23 -25.56 6.79
C GLU A 234 -26.96 -25.84 5.30
N SER A 235 -27.87 -26.52 4.60
CA SER A 235 -27.75 -26.76 3.16
C SER A 235 -27.76 -25.46 2.34
N ASP A 236 -28.46 -24.45 2.82
CA ASP A 236 -28.61 -23.18 2.10
C ASP A 236 -27.42 -22.25 2.36
N ILE A 237 -26.83 -22.31 3.56
CA ILE A 237 -25.53 -21.69 3.86
C ILE A 237 -24.45 -22.21 2.91
N LYS A 238 -24.40 -23.54 2.71
CA LYS A 238 -23.43 -24.19 1.80
C LYS A 238 -23.65 -23.79 0.34
N LYS A 239 -24.91 -23.77 -0.11
CA LYS A 239 -25.25 -23.32 -1.47
C LYS A 239 -24.89 -21.85 -1.69
N ALA A 240 -25.20 -20.98 -0.72
CA ALA A 240 -24.86 -19.56 -0.75
C ALA A 240 -23.35 -19.32 -0.83
N GLN A 241 -22.58 -20.06 -0.05
CA GLN A 241 -21.12 -20.02 -0.10
C GLN A 241 -20.59 -20.46 -1.45
N LYS A 242 -21.01 -21.63 -1.94
CA LYS A 242 -20.54 -22.17 -3.22
C LYS A 242 -20.83 -21.23 -4.39
N ILE A 243 -22.02 -20.64 -4.43
CA ILE A 243 -22.38 -19.66 -5.47
C ILE A 243 -21.56 -18.37 -5.36
N ALA A 244 -21.26 -17.91 -4.14
CA ALA A 244 -20.39 -16.75 -3.95
C ALA A 244 -18.95 -17.05 -4.41
N GLU A 245 -18.42 -18.24 -4.09
CA GLU A 245 -17.12 -18.70 -4.56
C GLU A 245 -17.08 -18.80 -6.09
N ASP A 246 -18.08 -19.42 -6.71
CA ASP A 246 -18.14 -19.59 -8.16
C ASP A 246 -18.15 -18.24 -8.89
N LYS A 247 -18.91 -17.24 -8.38
CA LYS A 247 -18.92 -15.87 -8.92
C LYS A 247 -17.56 -15.18 -8.78
N GLU A 248 -16.93 -15.26 -7.60
CA GLU A 248 -15.60 -14.68 -7.39
C GLU A 248 -14.55 -15.34 -8.30
N GLN A 249 -14.66 -16.64 -8.57
CA GLN A 249 -13.79 -17.36 -9.50
C GLN A 249 -14.03 -16.95 -10.96
N GLU A 250 -15.27 -16.69 -11.38
CA GLU A 250 -15.57 -16.16 -12.71
C GLU A 250 -14.97 -14.76 -12.91
N GLU A 251 -15.14 -13.85 -11.95
CA GLU A 251 -14.54 -12.51 -11.97
C GLU A 251 -13.02 -12.57 -12.04
N LEU A 252 -12.42 -13.51 -11.30
CA LEU A 252 -10.99 -13.79 -11.36
C LEU A 252 -10.57 -14.20 -12.77
N GLN A 253 -11.22 -15.22 -13.36
CA GLN A 253 -10.87 -15.70 -14.71
C GLN A 253 -10.99 -14.59 -15.75
N GLN A 254 -12.01 -13.75 -15.66
CA GLN A 254 -12.17 -12.59 -16.54
C GLN A 254 -11.03 -11.58 -16.36
N THR A 255 -10.65 -11.30 -15.12
CA THR A 255 -9.55 -10.38 -14.82
C THR A 255 -8.20 -10.94 -15.31
N GLN A 256 -7.97 -12.23 -15.10
CA GLN A 256 -6.79 -12.94 -15.60
C GLN A 256 -6.73 -12.90 -17.13
N GLN A 257 -7.86 -13.13 -17.80
CA GLN A 257 -7.93 -13.04 -19.25
C GLN A 257 -7.63 -11.62 -19.74
N LYS A 258 -8.16 -10.58 -19.08
CA LYS A 258 -7.85 -9.18 -19.41
C LYS A 258 -6.36 -8.86 -19.25
N ILE A 259 -5.72 -9.38 -18.21
CA ILE A 259 -4.28 -9.23 -17.99
C ILE A 259 -3.48 -9.95 -19.08
N LEU A 260 -3.86 -11.18 -19.43
CA LEU A 260 -3.24 -11.94 -20.51
C LEU A 260 -3.41 -11.25 -21.87
N ASP A 261 -4.57 -10.68 -22.13
CA ASP A 261 -4.86 -9.92 -23.35
C ASP A 261 -4.05 -8.61 -23.40
N ALA A 262 -3.87 -7.93 -22.27
CA ALA A 262 -2.99 -6.77 -22.15
C ALA A 262 -1.52 -7.14 -22.39
N ARG A 263 -1.09 -8.30 -21.87
CA ARG A 263 0.26 -8.88 -22.09
C ARG A 263 0.50 -9.26 -23.55
N ALA A 264 -0.48 -9.87 -24.21
CA ALA A 264 -0.40 -10.21 -25.63
C ALA A 264 -0.25 -8.96 -26.52
N LYS A 265 -0.90 -7.85 -26.12
CA LYS A 265 -0.79 -6.55 -26.81
C LYS A 265 0.57 -5.88 -26.61
N SER A 266 1.27 -6.13 -25.49
CA SER A 266 2.58 -5.51 -25.21
C SER A 266 3.78 -6.29 -25.78
N GLN A 267 3.64 -7.60 -26.03
CA GLN A 267 4.74 -8.47 -26.51
C GLN A 267 5.04 -8.39 -28.02
N GLY A 268 4.44 -7.47 -28.75
CA GLY A 268 4.75 -7.21 -30.16
C GLY A 268 6.05 -6.43 -30.40
N LYS A 269 7.19 -6.80 -29.78
CA LYS A 269 8.56 -6.44 -30.24
C LYS A 269 9.69 -7.06 -29.38
N LYS A 270 10.55 -7.82 -30.08
CA LYS A 270 11.93 -8.30 -29.78
C LYS A 270 12.11 -9.66 -29.08
N GLU A 271 12.92 -10.49 -29.72
CA GLU A 271 13.54 -11.71 -29.20
C GLU A 271 14.84 -11.35 -28.45
N GLU A 272 14.97 -11.76 -27.19
CA GLU A 272 16.23 -11.75 -26.41
C GLU A 272 16.22 -12.88 -25.36
N THR A 273 17.41 -13.18 -24.83
CA THR A 273 17.80 -14.45 -24.15
C THR A 273 17.09 -14.78 -22.83
N SER A 274 17.15 -16.05 -22.38
CA SER A 274 16.28 -16.66 -21.35
C SER A 274 16.30 -16.05 -19.93
N GLU A 275 17.37 -15.39 -19.49
CA GLU A 275 17.41 -14.70 -18.18
C GLU A 275 16.89 -13.26 -18.26
N GLU A 276 17.15 -12.56 -19.37
CA GLU A 276 16.54 -11.26 -19.65
C GLU A 276 15.05 -11.41 -19.94
N LYS A 277 14.62 -12.53 -20.55
CA LYS A 277 13.21 -12.86 -20.76
C LYS A 277 12.44 -12.98 -19.45
N ALA A 278 13.00 -13.61 -18.42
CA ALA A 278 12.32 -13.77 -17.12
C ALA A 278 12.20 -12.45 -16.33
N ASN A 279 13.19 -11.55 -16.45
CA ASN A 279 13.11 -10.22 -15.83
C ASN A 279 12.27 -9.24 -16.66
N ALA A 280 12.36 -9.29 -17.98
CA ALA A 280 11.54 -8.48 -18.89
C ALA A 280 10.07 -8.93 -18.90
N GLU A 281 9.80 -10.23 -18.71
CA GLU A 281 8.44 -10.74 -18.53
C GLU A 281 7.84 -10.22 -17.21
N LYS A 282 8.61 -10.19 -16.11
CA LYS A 282 8.17 -9.61 -14.83
C LYS A 282 8.01 -8.08 -14.87
N GLU A 283 8.90 -7.37 -15.56
CA GLU A 283 8.75 -5.91 -15.78
C GLU A 283 7.59 -5.55 -16.72
N ALA A 284 7.29 -6.41 -17.71
CA ALA A 284 6.12 -6.26 -18.57
C ALA A 284 4.81 -6.62 -17.85
N GLU A 285 4.86 -7.59 -16.93
CA GLU A 285 3.77 -7.92 -15.98
C GLU A 285 3.47 -6.71 -15.09
N GLU A 286 4.50 -6.06 -14.56
CA GLU A 286 4.42 -4.87 -13.69
C GLU A 286 3.80 -3.65 -14.39
N LYS A 287 4.17 -3.37 -15.65
CA LYS A 287 3.53 -2.30 -16.45
C LYS A 287 2.11 -2.64 -16.88
N ALA A 288 1.82 -3.91 -17.18
CA ALA A 288 0.48 -4.34 -17.53
C ALA A 288 -0.45 -4.35 -16.31
N GLU A 289 0.06 -4.62 -15.10
CA GLU A 289 -0.64 -4.49 -13.83
C GLU A 289 -0.95 -3.03 -13.50
N GLU A 290 0.02 -2.12 -13.63
CA GLU A 290 -0.20 -0.67 -13.44
C GLU A 290 -1.17 -0.09 -14.49
N GLU A 291 -1.03 -0.47 -15.78
CA GLU A 291 -1.96 -0.06 -16.84
C GLU A 291 -3.35 -0.71 -16.72
N ALA A 292 -3.45 -1.92 -16.16
CA ALA A 292 -4.74 -2.55 -15.86
C ALA A 292 -5.42 -1.87 -14.67
N GLU A 293 -4.68 -1.51 -13.63
CA GLU A 293 -5.19 -0.68 -12.52
C GLU A 293 -5.66 0.70 -13.04
N GLU A 294 -4.96 1.34 -13.98
CA GLU A 294 -5.39 2.61 -14.62
C GLU A 294 -6.61 2.45 -15.54
N LYS A 295 -6.65 1.44 -16.43
CA LYS A 295 -7.76 1.25 -17.38
C LYS A 295 -9.04 0.73 -16.75
N ILE A 296 -8.95 -0.02 -15.64
CA ILE A 296 -10.11 -0.49 -14.87
C ILE A 296 -10.79 0.68 -14.14
N GLU A 297 -10.06 1.73 -13.77
CA GLU A 297 -10.63 2.96 -13.22
C GLU A 297 -11.34 3.82 -14.28
N GLU A 298 -10.75 4.00 -15.47
CA GLU A 298 -11.33 4.77 -16.60
C GLU A 298 -12.58 4.09 -17.20
N THR A 299 -12.56 2.77 -17.41
CA THR A 299 -13.73 2.06 -17.99
C THR A 299 -14.93 1.95 -17.06
N ALA A 300 -14.77 2.35 -15.80
CA ALA A 300 -15.85 2.38 -14.83
C ALA A 300 -16.55 3.75 -14.73
N GLU A 301 -16.22 4.71 -15.61
CA GLU A 301 -17.05 5.90 -15.89
C GLU A 301 -17.91 5.72 -17.16
N GLU A 302 -17.60 4.78 -18.05
CA GLU A 302 -18.28 4.62 -19.36
C GLU A 302 -19.34 3.51 -19.44
N LYS A 303 -19.59 2.74 -18.36
CA LYS A 303 -20.57 1.64 -18.38
C LYS A 303 -21.82 1.92 -17.55
N SER A 304 -22.58 2.94 -17.96
CA SER A 304 -23.98 3.12 -17.55
C SER A 304 -24.99 2.90 -18.69
N GLU A 305 -24.58 2.53 -19.91
CA GLU A 305 -25.52 2.33 -21.02
C GLU A 305 -25.31 0.99 -21.77
N GLU A 306 -26.37 0.16 -21.74
CA GLU A 306 -26.71 -1.02 -22.57
C GLU A 306 -25.82 -2.29 -22.48
N LYS A 307 -26.34 -3.54 -22.40
CA LYS A 307 -27.56 -4.14 -22.96
C LYS A 307 -28.17 -5.21 -22.04
N SER A 308 -29.49 -5.24 -22.00
CA SER A 308 -30.31 -6.35 -21.51
C SER A 308 -30.29 -7.51 -22.52
N GLU A 309 -29.80 -8.68 -22.10
CA GLU A 309 -30.11 -9.95 -22.79
C GLU A 309 -31.38 -10.54 -22.16
N GLU A 310 -32.40 -10.76 -22.99
CA GLU A 310 -33.67 -11.39 -22.63
C GLU A 310 -33.44 -12.88 -22.33
N ASP A 311 -33.47 -13.23 -21.05
CA ASP A 311 -33.43 -14.62 -20.60
C ASP A 311 -34.86 -15.06 -20.19
N VAL A 312 -35.44 -15.97 -20.97
CA VAL A 312 -36.80 -16.50 -20.80
C VAL A 312 -36.84 -17.38 -19.54
N ASN A 313 -37.04 -16.78 -18.36
CA ASN A 313 -37.26 -17.49 -17.09
C ASN A 313 -38.75 -17.49 -16.70
N THR A 314 -39.24 -18.62 -16.20
CA THR A 314 -40.60 -18.78 -15.69
C THR A 314 -40.85 -17.95 -14.41
N PRO A 315 -42.10 -17.56 -14.08
CA PRO A 315 -42.41 -16.76 -12.88
C PRO A 315 -41.98 -17.42 -11.56
N GLU A 316 -42.02 -18.76 -11.48
CA GLU A 316 -41.59 -19.52 -10.30
C GLU A 316 -40.06 -19.51 -10.12
N GLU A 317 -39.29 -19.58 -11.20
CA GLU A 317 -37.83 -19.48 -11.16
C GLU A 317 -37.37 -18.08 -10.74
N LYS A 318 -38.06 -17.03 -11.19
CA LYS A 318 -37.81 -15.65 -10.73
C LYS A 318 -38.07 -15.49 -9.24
N ALA A 319 -39.18 -16.02 -8.72
CA ALA A 319 -39.52 -15.94 -7.29
C ALA A 319 -38.54 -16.74 -6.41
N SER A 320 -38.08 -17.91 -6.87
CA SER A 320 -37.08 -18.73 -6.19
C SER A 320 -35.70 -18.06 -6.16
N LYS A 321 -35.25 -17.49 -7.30
CA LYS A 321 -34.02 -16.69 -7.39
C LYS A 321 -34.06 -15.46 -6.48
N LEU A 322 -35.21 -14.78 -6.38
CA LEU A 322 -35.39 -13.62 -5.51
C LEU A 322 -35.21 -13.99 -4.02
N LYS A 323 -35.91 -15.03 -3.56
CA LYS A 323 -35.81 -15.55 -2.18
C LYS A 323 -34.39 -16.01 -1.84
N PHE A 324 -33.69 -16.64 -2.79
CA PHE A 324 -32.30 -17.04 -2.61
C PHE A 324 -31.37 -15.82 -2.50
N SER A 325 -31.55 -14.80 -3.33
CA SER A 325 -30.79 -13.55 -3.26
C SER A 325 -30.95 -12.85 -1.91
N GLU A 326 -32.19 -12.75 -1.41
CA GLU A 326 -32.49 -12.18 -0.09
C GLU A 326 -31.83 -12.98 1.04
N MET A 327 -31.82 -14.31 0.94
CA MET A 327 -31.14 -15.17 1.92
C MET A 327 -29.63 -14.96 1.93
N VAL A 328 -28.99 -14.91 0.75
CA VAL A 328 -27.55 -14.64 0.63
C VAL A 328 -27.22 -13.26 1.23
N LYS A 329 -28.06 -12.25 0.99
CA LYS A 329 -27.91 -10.93 1.61
C LYS A 329 -27.97 -11.00 3.13
N LYS A 330 -28.94 -11.71 3.70
CA LYS A 330 -29.04 -11.90 5.16
C LYS A 330 -27.80 -12.57 5.76
N ILE A 331 -27.29 -13.63 5.11
CA ILE A 331 -26.05 -14.31 5.54
C ILE A 331 -24.88 -13.31 5.54
N LYS A 332 -24.70 -12.55 4.47
CA LYS A 332 -23.62 -11.56 4.36
C LYS A 332 -23.72 -10.47 5.44
N ILE A 333 -24.93 -9.97 5.70
CA ILE A 333 -25.19 -8.95 6.74
C ILE A 333 -24.83 -9.52 8.12
N ALA A 334 -25.35 -10.69 8.47
CA ALA A 334 -25.09 -11.32 9.77
C ALA A 334 -23.59 -11.60 10.00
N GLU A 335 -22.88 -12.07 8.97
CA GLU A 335 -21.43 -12.28 9.05
C GLU A 335 -20.65 -10.97 9.16
N HIS A 336 -21.06 -9.93 8.44
CA HIS A 336 -20.44 -8.61 8.50
C HIS A 336 -20.62 -7.97 9.88
N GLU A 337 -21.82 -8.00 10.44
CA GLU A 337 -22.11 -7.54 11.80
C GLU A 337 -21.27 -8.29 12.84
N ALA A 338 -21.17 -9.61 12.72
CA ALA A 338 -20.38 -10.44 13.63
C ALA A 338 -18.88 -10.09 13.55
N ARG A 339 -18.34 -9.86 12.34
CA ARG A 339 -16.95 -9.42 12.16
C ARG A 339 -16.71 -8.02 12.75
N ARG A 340 -17.63 -7.07 12.56
CA ARG A 340 -17.52 -5.75 13.21
C ARG A 340 -17.53 -5.89 14.72
N ALA A 341 -18.43 -6.70 15.28
CA ALA A 341 -18.53 -6.93 16.72
C ALA A 341 -17.38 -7.74 17.33
N TYR A 342 -16.55 -8.38 16.51
CA TYR A 342 -15.41 -9.18 16.98
C TYR A 342 -14.39 -8.32 17.74
N ARG A 343 -13.85 -8.88 18.82
CA ARG A 343 -12.78 -8.30 19.63
C ARG A 343 -11.69 -9.34 19.79
N ILE A 344 -10.46 -8.95 19.52
CA ILE A 344 -9.32 -9.84 19.56
C ILE A 344 -9.00 -10.26 20.98
N THR A 345 -8.77 -11.56 21.17
CA THR A 345 -8.30 -12.06 22.46
C THR A 345 -6.84 -11.66 22.73
N PRO A 346 -6.44 -11.51 24.02
CA PRO A 346 -5.04 -11.32 24.37
C PRO A 346 -4.11 -12.40 23.81
N GLU A 347 -4.58 -13.65 23.74
CA GLU A 347 -3.82 -14.79 23.21
C GLU A 347 -3.52 -14.62 21.71
N ARG A 348 -4.51 -14.23 20.89
CA ARG A 348 -4.28 -13.96 19.47
C ARG A 348 -3.44 -12.72 19.25
N LEU A 349 -3.62 -11.68 20.07
CA LEU A 349 -2.79 -10.47 20.00
C LEU A 349 -1.32 -10.76 20.32
N GLU A 350 -1.05 -11.61 21.33
CA GLU A 350 0.31 -12.02 21.68
C GLU A 350 0.95 -12.85 20.58
N LEU A 351 0.18 -13.71 19.92
CA LEU A 351 0.64 -14.42 18.74
C LEU A 351 1.03 -13.47 17.60
N ILE A 352 0.24 -12.42 17.33
CA ILE A 352 0.60 -11.40 16.33
C ILE A 352 1.95 -10.77 16.70
N ARG A 353 2.16 -10.44 17.98
CA ARG A 353 3.44 -9.90 18.48
C ARG A 353 4.59 -10.88 18.26
N GLU A 354 4.38 -12.17 18.52
CA GLU A 354 5.39 -13.21 18.31
C GLU A 354 5.81 -13.32 16.84
N VAL A 355 4.84 -13.26 15.92
CA VAL A 355 5.09 -13.29 14.47
C VAL A 355 5.81 -12.03 14.03
N LEU A 356 5.33 -10.84 14.43
CA LEU A 356 5.95 -9.55 14.07
C LEU A 356 7.41 -9.47 14.52
N LYS A 357 7.72 -10.00 15.71
CA LYS A 357 9.08 -10.04 16.25
C LYS A 357 10.06 -10.83 15.37
N GLN A 358 9.60 -11.82 14.60
CA GLN A 358 10.50 -12.59 13.72
C GLN A 358 11.05 -11.76 12.55
N TYR A 359 10.42 -10.63 12.22
CA TYR A 359 10.93 -9.73 11.18
C TYR A 359 12.13 -8.90 11.64
N GLU A 360 12.34 -8.73 12.95
CA GLU A 360 13.40 -7.88 13.49
C GLU A 360 14.79 -8.40 13.09
N GLY A 361 15.70 -7.48 12.81
CA GLY A 361 17.04 -7.76 12.32
C GLY A 361 17.16 -7.76 10.79
N VAL A 362 18.23 -8.38 10.30
CA VAL A 362 18.61 -8.39 8.89
C VAL A 362 18.17 -9.69 8.24
N HIS A 363 17.27 -9.61 7.26
CA HIS A 363 16.76 -10.77 6.52
C HIS A 363 16.75 -10.52 5.02
N ASN A 364 16.61 -11.61 4.25
CA ASN A 364 16.40 -11.56 2.81
C ASN A 364 14.91 -11.44 2.49
N PHE A 365 14.46 -10.24 2.09
CA PHE A 365 13.06 -9.95 1.82
C PHE A 365 12.65 -10.17 0.36
N HIS A 366 13.33 -11.04 -0.39
CA HIS A 366 13.07 -11.25 -1.82
C HIS A 366 11.60 -11.68 -2.11
N ASN A 367 11.02 -12.55 -1.28
CA ASN A 367 9.60 -12.94 -1.37
C ASN A 367 8.61 -11.82 -1.01
N PHE A 368 9.09 -10.80 -0.29
CA PHE A 368 8.29 -9.67 0.17
C PHE A 368 8.35 -8.50 -0.81
N THR A 369 8.79 -8.69 -2.04
CA THR A 369 8.77 -7.66 -3.07
C THR A 369 8.43 -8.29 -4.42
N ILE A 370 8.39 -7.48 -5.46
CA ILE A 370 8.30 -7.92 -6.85
C ILE A 370 9.69 -7.79 -7.50
N SER A 371 9.93 -8.54 -8.57
CA SER A 371 11.12 -8.41 -9.44
C SER A 371 12.47 -8.60 -8.73
N LYS A 372 12.49 -9.40 -7.66
CA LYS A 372 13.71 -9.78 -6.93
C LYS A 372 13.84 -11.29 -6.84
N THR A 373 15.09 -11.74 -6.86
CA THR A 373 15.45 -13.14 -6.64
C THR A 373 16.17 -13.28 -5.31
N PHE A 374 16.19 -14.49 -4.76
CA PHE A 374 16.92 -14.79 -3.52
C PHE A 374 18.40 -14.36 -3.56
N LYS A 375 19.05 -14.42 -4.73
CA LYS A 375 20.47 -14.10 -4.89
C LYS A 375 20.75 -12.59 -4.94
N ASP A 376 19.75 -11.74 -5.11
CA ASP A 376 19.94 -10.29 -5.20
C ASP A 376 20.33 -9.71 -3.83
N PRO A 377 21.56 -9.16 -3.67
CA PRO A 377 21.99 -8.56 -2.40
C PRO A 377 21.13 -7.36 -2.00
N SER A 378 20.49 -6.71 -2.96
CA SER A 378 19.58 -5.59 -2.72
C SER A 378 18.24 -6.02 -2.11
N SER A 379 18.00 -7.32 -1.89
CA SER A 379 16.84 -7.82 -1.14
C SER A 379 17.07 -7.85 0.38
N GLN A 380 18.31 -7.66 0.84
CA GLN A 380 18.65 -7.62 2.27
C GLN A 380 18.11 -6.34 2.91
N ARG A 381 17.26 -6.46 3.92
CA ARG A 381 16.69 -5.32 4.65
C ARG A 381 16.81 -5.53 6.15
N ASN A 382 16.91 -4.41 6.86
CA ASN A 382 17.07 -4.38 8.31
C ASN A 382 15.83 -3.74 8.95
N MET A 383 15.04 -4.55 9.63
CA MET A 383 13.92 -4.08 10.44
C MET A 383 14.41 -3.83 11.87
N LYS A 384 14.15 -2.63 12.37
CA LYS A 384 14.59 -2.20 13.71
C LYS A 384 13.63 -2.67 14.80
N SER A 385 12.34 -2.43 14.59
CA SER A 385 11.29 -2.86 15.52
C SER A 385 9.94 -2.97 14.81
N LEU A 386 9.13 -3.92 15.25
CA LEU A 386 7.73 -4.05 14.83
C LEU A 386 6.88 -4.22 16.08
N THR A 387 5.83 -3.40 16.20
CA THR A 387 4.94 -3.40 17.37
C THR A 387 3.50 -3.32 16.93
N VAL A 388 2.58 -3.86 17.74
CA VAL A 388 1.14 -3.75 17.53
C VAL A 388 0.50 -3.17 18.79
N SER A 389 -0.39 -2.20 18.61
CA SER A 389 -1.16 -1.58 19.70
C SER A 389 -2.19 -2.53 20.27
N GLU A 390 -2.75 -2.18 21.42
CA GLU A 390 -4.04 -2.71 21.85
C GLU A 390 -5.15 -2.29 20.86
N GLY A 391 -6.25 -3.04 20.87
CA GLY A 391 -7.43 -2.77 20.05
C GLY A 391 -8.09 -1.45 20.42
N LYS A 392 -8.36 -0.60 19.42
CA LYS A 392 -9.19 0.60 19.56
C LYS A 392 -10.51 0.41 18.84
N ILE A 393 -11.62 0.61 19.55
CA ILE A 393 -12.97 0.48 18.98
C ILE A 393 -13.37 1.81 18.34
N ILE A 394 -13.79 1.74 17.07
CA ILE A 394 -14.25 2.87 16.26
C ILE A 394 -15.42 2.36 15.42
N GLU A 395 -16.59 3.01 15.56
CA GLU A 395 -17.81 2.63 14.85
C GLU A 395 -18.11 1.12 14.98
N ASN A 396 -18.08 0.61 16.21
CA ASN A 396 -18.25 -0.79 16.55
C ASN A 396 -17.18 -1.76 16.01
N THR A 397 -16.26 -1.34 15.14
CA THR A 397 -15.15 -2.15 14.63
C THR A 397 -13.90 -1.94 15.50
N GLU A 398 -13.23 -3.02 15.87
CA GLU A 398 -11.94 -2.92 16.57
C GLU A 398 -10.78 -2.87 15.58
N TRP A 399 -9.91 -1.88 15.76
CA TRP A 399 -8.75 -1.62 14.91
C TRP A 399 -7.45 -1.80 15.66
N LEU A 400 -6.46 -2.38 14.98
CA LEU A 400 -5.10 -2.57 15.46
C LEU A 400 -4.16 -1.66 14.66
N SER A 401 -3.25 -0.99 15.36
CA SER A 401 -2.17 -0.20 14.77
C SER A 401 -0.87 -0.98 14.82
N ILE A 402 -0.36 -1.38 13.65
CA ILE A 402 0.93 -2.07 13.51
C ILE A 402 1.98 -1.05 13.09
N LYS A 403 2.91 -0.73 13.98
CA LYS A 403 4.05 0.17 13.69
C LYS A 403 5.27 -0.62 13.27
N ILE A 404 5.86 -0.22 12.14
CA ILE A 404 6.99 -0.89 11.50
C ILE A 404 8.12 0.12 11.33
N HIS A 405 9.20 -0.06 12.08
CA HIS A 405 10.41 0.75 11.99
C HIS A 405 11.48 -0.02 11.22
N GLY A 406 11.86 0.49 10.05
CA GLY A 406 12.87 -0.15 9.19
C GLY A 406 13.87 0.85 8.63
N GLN A 407 15.07 0.37 8.32
CA GLN A 407 16.11 1.22 7.71
C GLN A 407 15.71 1.68 6.29
N SER A 408 15.21 0.74 5.50
CA SER A 408 14.69 0.95 4.15
C SER A 408 13.65 -0.12 3.82
N PHE A 409 12.81 0.16 2.84
CA PHE A 409 11.75 -0.72 2.37
C PHE A 409 11.80 -0.84 0.85
N MET A 410 11.49 -2.02 0.33
CA MET A 410 11.24 -2.26 -1.09
C MET A 410 9.77 -1.98 -1.43
N MET A 411 9.48 -1.94 -2.73
CA MET A 411 8.11 -1.84 -3.22
C MET A 411 7.26 -2.97 -2.63
N HIS A 412 6.06 -2.64 -2.16
CA HIS A 412 5.09 -3.57 -1.56
C HIS A 412 5.56 -4.32 -0.29
N GLN A 413 6.77 -4.11 0.20
CA GLN A 413 7.35 -4.90 1.29
C GLN A 413 6.49 -4.93 2.53
N ILE A 414 6.03 -3.76 2.98
CA ILE A 414 5.20 -3.65 4.17
C ILE A 414 3.87 -4.40 3.97
N ARG A 415 3.21 -4.20 2.82
CA ARG A 415 1.93 -4.83 2.50
C ARG A 415 2.03 -6.36 2.47
N LYS A 416 3.11 -6.91 1.90
CA LYS A 416 3.39 -8.35 1.92
C LYS A 416 3.74 -8.87 3.32
N MET A 417 4.47 -8.09 4.14
CA MET A 417 4.76 -8.45 5.53
C MET A 417 3.47 -8.55 6.37
N ILE A 418 2.57 -7.58 6.22
CA ILE A 418 1.26 -7.60 6.90
C ILE A 418 0.43 -8.80 6.45
N ALA A 419 0.34 -9.04 5.13
CA ALA A 419 -0.40 -10.18 4.61
C ALA A 419 0.14 -11.52 5.14
N MET A 420 1.47 -11.72 5.12
CA MET A 420 2.08 -12.94 5.64
C MET A 420 1.84 -13.11 7.15
N THR A 421 1.89 -12.01 7.91
CA THR A 421 1.56 -12.02 9.35
C THR A 421 0.12 -12.46 9.57
N ALA A 422 -0.83 -11.86 8.83
CA ALA A 422 -2.23 -12.23 8.90
C ALA A 422 -2.43 -13.70 8.53
N LEU A 423 -1.82 -14.19 7.46
CA LEU A 423 -1.96 -15.59 7.02
C LEU A 423 -1.44 -16.60 8.05
N ILE A 424 -0.29 -16.35 8.67
CA ILE A 424 0.25 -17.24 9.71
C ILE A 424 -0.71 -17.34 10.90
N VAL A 425 -1.30 -16.21 11.28
CA VAL A 425 -2.24 -16.15 12.41
C VAL A 425 -3.57 -16.81 12.04
N ARG A 426 -4.19 -16.39 10.93
CA ARG A 426 -5.48 -16.89 10.41
C ARG A 426 -5.45 -18.41 10.17
N CYS A 427 -4.41 -18.90 9.51
CA CYS A 427 -4.35 -20.30 9.10
C CYS A 427 -3.86 -21.23 10.22
N GLY A 428 -3.51 -20.69 11.40
CA GLY A 428 -3.02 -21.50 12.50
C GLY A 428 -1.64 -22.11 12.25
N THR A 429 -0.83 -21.52 11.35
CA THR A 429 0.45 -22.14 10.95
C THR A 429 1.55 -21.85 11.97
N PRO A 430 2.62 -22.67 12.00
CA PRO A 430 3.77 -22.42 12.85
C PRO A 430 4.41 -21.06 12.55
N VAL A 431 4.81 -20.35 13.61
CA VAL A 431 5.53 -19.07 13.51
C VAL A 431 6.88 -19.25 12.78
N SER A 432 7.46 -20.45 12.83
CA SER A 432 8.67 -20.81 12.09
C SER A 432 8.55 -20.62 10.58
N HIS A 433 7.35 -20.78 9.99
CA HIS A 433 7.14 -20.61 8.54
C HIS A 433 7.57 -19.22 8.08
N LEU A 434 7.46 -18.19 8.93
CA LEU A 434 7.97 -16.86 8.59
C LEU A 434 9.49 -16.85 8.38
N LYS A 435 10.26 -17.54 9.25
CA LYS A 435 11.72 -17.64 9.08
C LYS A 435 12.09 -18.36 7.79
N GLU A 436 11.29 -19.34 7.40
CA GLU A 436 11.49 -20.10 6.17
C GLU A 436 11.18 -19.27 4.92
N ALA A 437 10.26 -18.30 5.04
CA ALA A 437 9.95 -17.36 3.97
C ALA A 437 11.12 -16.43 3.57
N PHE A 438 12.14 -16.28 4.43
CA PHE A 438 13.40 -15.61 4.07
C PHE A 438 14.39 -16.53 3.34
N GLY A 439 14.05 -17.81 3.20
CA GLY A 439 14.85 -18.83 2.53
C GLY A 439 14.79 -18.76 1.00
N ARG A 440 15.29 -19.81 0.35
CA ARG A 440 15.42 -19.89 -1.11
C ARG A 440 14.10 -20.16 -1.84
N ALA A 441 13.09 -20.68 -1.15
CA ALA A 441 11.81 -20.97 -1.76
C ALA A 441 11.17 -19.68 -2.29
N ASP A 442 10.62 -19.74 -3.49
CA ASP A 442 9.88 -18.63 -4.08
C ASP A 442 8.43 -18.72 -3.60
N LEU A 443 7.98 -17.68 -2.89
CA LEU A 443 6.67 -17.64 -2.28
C LEU A 443 5.80 -16.57 -2.91
N ASN A 444 4.59 -16.95 -3.27
CA ASN A 444 3.58 -16.00 -3.64
C ASN A 444 2.85 -15.46 -2.39
N ILE A 445 3.40 -14.40 -1.82
CA ILE A 445 2.80 -13.68 -0.68
C ILE A 445 1.84 -12.62 -1.23
N PRO A 446 0.56 -12.60 -0.82
CA PRO A 446 -0.40 -11.64 -1.33
C PRO A 446 -0.08 -10.22 -0.82
N LYS A 447 -0.54 -9.22 -1.55
CA LYS A 447 -0.31 -7.80 -1.25
C LYS A 447 -1.52 -7.26 -0.46
N ALA A 448 -1.39 -7.09 0.85
CA ALA A 448 -2.47 -6.50 1.68
C ALA A 448 -2.95 -5.15 1.12
N PRO A 449 -4.18 -4.69 1.38
CA PRO A 449 -4.68 -3.41 0.88
C PRO A 449 -3.78 -2.21 1.21
N GLY A 450 -3.75 -1.21 0.33
CA GLY A 450 -3.01 0.04 0.56
C GLY A 450 -3.70 0.95 1.58
N LEU A 451 -5.02 0.80 1.74
CA LEU A 451 -5.89 1.64 2.58
C LEU A 451 -5.34 1.84 4.00
N GLY A 452 -4.95 0.75 4.67
CA GLY A 452 -4.43 0.82 6.04
C GLY A 452 -3.03 1.43 6.19
N LEU A 453 -2.27 1.61 5.10
CA LEU A 453 -0.87 2.00 5.15
C LEU A 453 -0.69 3.52 5.19
N LEU A 454 0.04 4.02 6.18
CA LEU A 454 0.53 5.39 6.20
C LEU A 454 1.99 5.49 6.62
N LEU A 455 2.68 6.50 6.09
CA LEU A 455 4.02 6.87 6.57
C LEU A 455 3.88 7.73 7.83
N GLU A 456 4.40 7.25 8.96
CA GLU A 456 4.39 8.02 10.20
C GLU A 456 5.46 9.10 10.16
N GLN A 457 6.74 8.73 9.92
CA GLN A 457 7.82 9.70 9.72
C GLN A 457 9.13 9.08 9.17
N PRO A 458 9.92 9.83 8.39
CA PRO A 458 11.34 9.55 8.18
C PRO A 458 12.19 10.01 9.38
N VAL A 459 13.21 9.22 9.73
CA VAL A 459 14.09 9.45 10.89
C VAL A 459 15.49 9.86 10.44
N TYR A 460 16.03 10.91 11.06
CA TYR A 460 17.28 11.58 10.66
C TYR A 460 18.38 11.56 11.72
N ASP A 461 18.36 10.64 12.70
CA ASP A 461 19.30 10.59 13.83
C ASP A 461 20.77 10.88 13.47
N ALA A 462 21.30 10.17 12.47
CA ALA A 462 22.69 10.34 12.03
C ALA A 462 22.97 11.73 11.43
N TYR A 463 21.98 12.35 10.80
CA TYR A 463 22.07 13.71 10.26
C TYR A 463 21.82 14.77 11.34
N ASN A 464 20.97 14.49 12.33
CA ASN A 464 20.70 15.40 13.45
C ASN A 464 21.98 15.69 14.26
N LEU A 465 22.87 14.71 14.41
CA LEU A 465 24.22 14.93 14.97
C LEU A 465 25.03 15.97 14.18
N ARG A 466 24.88 16.02 12.85
CA ARG A 466 25.53 17.01 11.99
C ARG A 466 24.84 18.36 12.02
N LEU A 467 23.53 18.42 12.26
CA LEU A 467 22.83 19.70 12.40
C LEU A 467 23.22 20.43 13.69
N GLY A 468 23.42 19.67 14.78
CA GLY A 468 23.90 20.22 16.04
C GLY A 468 25.24 20.95 15.92
N THR A 469 26.15 20.51 15.03
CA THR A 469 27.44 21.22 14.82
C THR A 469 27.28 22.57 14.11
N PHE A 470 26.15 22.81 13.44
CA PHE A 470 25.81 24.09 12.83
C PHE A 470 24.90 24.95 13.71
N GLY A 471 24.54 24.48 14.91
CA GLY A 471 23.58 25.14 15.79
C GLY A 471 22.15 25.16 15.23
N TYR A 472 21.80 24.19 14.38
CA TYR A 472 20.44 24.03 13.87
C TYR A 472 19.68 22.97 14.68
N ASP A 473 18.36 23.16 14.75
CA ASP A 473 17.46 22.21 15.38
C ASP A 473 17.49 20.83 14.68
N PRO A 474 17.30 19.74 15.43
CA PRO A 474 17.17 18.41 14.85
C PRO A 474 15.94 18.34 13.93
N LEU A 475 16.04 17.55 12.86
CA LEU A 475 14.88 17.16 12.07
C LEU A 475 14.12 16.10 12.85
N SER A 476 13.09 16.55 13.58
CA SER A 476 12.14 15.72 14.31
C SER A 476 10.75 16.33 14.21
N PHE A 477 9.74 15.47 14.22
CA PHE A 477 8.33 15.87 14.28
C PHE A 477 7.84 16.08 15.72
N ASP A 478 8.67 15.84 16.73
CA ASP A 478 8.28 15.95 18.15
C ASP A 478 7.69 17.33 18.52
N LYS A 479 8.15 18.39 17.85
CA LYS A 479 7.64 19.76 18.05
C LYS A 479 6.17 19.92 17.68
N TRP A 480 5.67 19.10 16.76
CA TRP A 480 4.32 19.16 16.21
C TRP A 480 3.56 17.85 16.46
N LYS A 481 3.95 17.10 17.49
CA LYS A 481 3.44 15.76 17.72
C LYS A 481 1.91 15.76 17.88
N ASP A 482 1.40 16.72 18.64
CA ASP A 482 -0.03 16.81 18.95
C ASP A 482 -0.83 17.25 17.71
N GLU A 483 -0.29 18.15 16.90
CA GLU A 483 -0.88 18.60 15.64
C GLU A 483 -0.87 17.49 14.58
N VAL A 484 0.23 16.73 14.49
CA VAL A 484 0.34 15.56 13.61
C VAL A 484 -0.65 14.49 14.04
N GLU A 485 -0.79 14.24 15.34
CA GLU A 485 -1.75 13.27 15.87
C GLU A 485 -3.20 13.72 15.61
N ALA A 486 -3.54 14.98 15.87
CA ALA A 486 -4.85 15.55 15.55
C ALA A 486 -5.17 15.45 14.05
N PHE A 487 -4.19 15.72 13.19
CA PHE A 487 -4.34 15.59 11.74
C PHE A 487 -4.53 14.13 11.31
N LYS A 488 -3.79 13.19 11.91
CA LYS A 488 -3.98 11.77 11.65
C LYS A 488 -5.42 11.34 11.94
N PHE A 489 -5.94 11.69 13.12
CA PHE A 489 -7.32 11.37 13.47
C PHE A 489 -8.29 11.98 12.46
N LYS A 490 -8.24 13.31 12.29
CA LYS A 490 -9.22 14.05 11.48
C LYS A 490 -9.20 13.76 9.97
N HIS A 491 -8.02 13.54 9.38
CA HIS A 491 -7.87 13.49 7.92
C HIS A 491 -7.45 12.14 7.37
N ILE A 492 -6.75 11.31 8.14
CA ILE A 492 -6.23 10.02 7.67
C ILE A 492 -7.10 8.88 8.19
N TYR A 493 -7.22 8.76 9.51
CA TYR A 493 -7.93 7.67 10.15
C TYR A 493 -9.43 7.69 9.83
N ASP A 494 -10.07 8.86 9.92
CA ASP A 494 -11.49 9.01 9.55
C ASP A 494 -11.73 8.52 8.11
N LYS A 495 -10.83 8.82 7.17
CA LYS A 495 -10.93 8.32 5.79
C LYS A 495 -10.76 6.81 5.69
N ILE A 496 -9.78 6.24 6.39
CA ILE A 496 -9.55 4.79 6.42
C ILE A 496 -10.78 4.06 6.95
N TYR A 497 -11.40 4.57 8.02
CA TYR A 497 -12.56 3.94 8.65
C TYR A 497 -13.81 4.05 7.78
N SER A 498 -14.12 5.24 7.28
CA SER A 498 -15.28 5.44 6.39
C SER A 498 -15.16 4.63 5.10
N GLU A 499 -13.94 4.49 4.56
CA GLU A 499 -13.72 3.68 3.35
C GLU A 499 -13.86 2.18 3.63
N GLU A 500 -13.38 1.65 4.76
CA GLU A 500 -13.66 0.25 5.12
C GLU A 500 -15.14 0.00 5.41
N GLU A 501 -15.84 0.95 6.03
CA GLU A 501 -17.28 0.81 6.28
C GLU A 501 -18.08 0.79 4.97
N ARG A 502 -17.71 1.62 4.01
CA ARG A 502 -18.39 1.68 2.70
C ARG A 502 -18.01 0.54 1.77
N GLU A 503 -16.71 0.24 1.68
CA GLU A 503 -16.15 -0.61 0.63
C GLU A 503 -15.77 -2.02 1.11
N HIS A 504 -15.68 -2.24 2.42
CA HIS A 504 -15.32 -3.54 3.02
C HIS A 504 -14.01 -4.11 2.44
N VAL A 505 -13.02 -3.25 2.22
CA VAL A 505 -11.76 -3.55 1.52
C VAL A 505 -11.02 -4.72 2.17
N PHE A 506 -10.89 -4.74 3.50
CA PHE A 506 -10.21 -5.82 4.21
C PHE A 506 -11.01 -7.12 4.16
N HIS A 507 -12.32 -7.04 4.37
CA HIS A 507 -13.19 -8.22 4.29
C HIS A 507 -13.14 -8.86 2.90
N LYS A 508 -13.29 -8.07 1.83
CA LYS A 508 -13.20 -8.56 0.44
C LYS A 508 -11.85 -9.19 0.16
N PHE A 509 -10.76 -8.55 0.60
CA PHE A 509 -9.41 -9.09 0.42
C PHE A 509 -9.21 -10.48 1.07
N PHE A 510 -9.64 -10.65 2.33
CA PHE A 510 -9.49 -11.95 3.00
C PHE A 510 -10.51 -13.00 2.53
N SER A 511 -11.74 -12.58 2.19
CA SER A 511 -12.75 -13.47 1.57
C SER A 511 -12.21 -14.07 0.27
N PHE A 512 -11.61 -13.22 -0.57
CA PHE A 512 -10.97 -13.64 -1.81
C PHE A 512 -9.85 -14.66 -1.56
N ILE A 513 -8.98 -14.42 -0.57
CA ILE A 513 -7.91 -15.37 -0.24
C ILE A 513 -8.49 -16.70 0.23
N ASP A 514 -9.55 -16.66 1.04
CA ASP A 514 -10.19 -17.85 1.58
C ASP A 514 -10.87 -18.69 0.48
N SER A 515 -11.44 -18.05 -0.55
CA SER A 515 -12.15 -18.69 -1.67
C SER A 515 -11.24 -19.12 -2.83
N PHE A 516 -9.97 -18.72 -2.83
CA PHE A 516 -9.08 -18.91 -3.98
C PHE A 516 -8.71 -20.38 -4.25
N ARG A 517 -9.13 -20.92 -5.41
CA ARG A 517 -8.87 -22.31 -5.86
C ARG A 517 -7.71 -22.45 -6.87
N GLY A 518 -6.47 -22.10 -6.49
CA GLY A 518 -5.26 -22.43 -7.28
C GLY A 518 -4.49 -23.64 -6.75
N ASP A 519 -4.11 -24.58 -7.61
CA ASP A 519 -3.56 -25.89 -7.22
C ASP A 519 -2.28 -25.85 -6.36
N SER A 520 -1.44 -24.83 -6.49
CA SER A 520 -0.22 -24.65 -5.67
C SER A 520 -0.21 -23.37 -4.81
N THR A 521 -1.23 -22.52 -4.94
CA THR A 521 -1.20 -21.19 -4.31
C THR A 521 -1.47 -21.29 -2.81
N PHE A 522 -0.59 -20.68 -2.01
CA PHE A 522 -0.57 -20.75 -0.54
C PHE A 522 -0.21 -22.11 0.07
N GLY A 523 0.28 -23.08 -0.73
CA GLY A 523 0.73 -24.38 -0.22
C GLY A 523 1.78 -24.27 0.90
N TYR A 524 2.60 -23.23 0.89
CA TYR A 524 3.59 -22.92 1.93
C TYR A 524 2.98 -22.70 3.33
N LEU A 525 1.70 -22.33 3.42
CA LEU A 525 1.00 -22.20 4.70
C LEU A 525 0.72 -23.59 5.30
N ALA A 526 0.41 -24.57 4.44
CA ALA A 526 0.04 -25.92 4.82
C ALA A 526 1.25 -26.82 5.15
N VAL A 527 2.28 -26.80 4.31
CA VAL A 527 3.44 -27.73 4.43
C VAL A 527 4.74 -27.06 4.88
N GLY A 528 4.77 -25.73 4.96
CA GLY A 528 5.98 -24.96 5.27
C GLY A 528 6.72 -24.51 4.00
N PRO A 529 7.26 -23.27 3.94
CA PRO A 529 7.96 -22.76 2.78
C PRO A 529 9.12 -23.61 2.27
N LYS A 530 9.83 -24.35 3.13
CA LYS A 530 10.95 -25.19 2.69
C LYS A 530 10.53 -26.41 1.88
N ASP A 531 9.32 -26.90 2.10
CA ASP A 531 8.86 -28.19 1.57
C ASP A 531 8.01 -28.05 0.30
N VAL A 532 7.64 -26.82 -0.08
CA VAL A 532 6.89 -26.51 -1.32
C VAL A 532 7.62 -26.97 -2.57
N GLY A 533 8.94 -26.77 -2.61
CA GLY A 533 9.78 -27.15 -3.76
C GLY A 533 9.89 -28.66 -4.00
N ALA A 534 9.55 -29.50 -3.01
CA ALA A 534 9.55 -30.95 -3.16
C ALA A 534 8.26 -31.48 -3.82
N GLU A 535 7.16 -30.71 -3.81
CA GLU A 535 5.91 -31.07 -4.51
C GLU A 535 5.79 -30.41 -5.89
N GLU A 536 6.42 -29.25 -6.11
CA GLU A 536 6.35 -28.49 -7.37
C GLU A 536 7.18 -29.08 -8.55
N GLU A 537 8.12 -30.00 -8.32
CA GLU A 537 8.86 -30.69 -9.40
C GLU A 537 7.96 -31.52 -10.35
N LYS A 538 6.63 -31.55 -10.13
CA LYS A 538 5.65 -32.22 -10.98
C LYS A 538 4.71 -31.32 -11.79
N SER A 539 4.74 -29.98 -11.68
CA SER A 539 3.90 -29.13 -12.55
C SER A 539 4.54 -27.78 -12.88
N SER A 540 4.78 -27.53 -14.16
CA SER A 540 5.60 -26.42 -14.67
C SER A 540 4.85 -25.09 -14.94
N ASN A 541 3.68 -24.84 -14.34
CA ASN A 541 2.83 -23.66 -14.66
C ASN A 541 2.42 -22.77 -13.47
N GLY A 542 2.95 -22.98 -12.26
CA GLY A 542 2.44 -22.35 -11.02
C GLY A 542 2.71 -20.84 -10.82
N ILE A 543 3.76 -20.29 -11.44
CA ILE A 543 4.24 -18.92 -11.16
C ILE A 543 3.28 -17.85 -11.71
N ALA A 544 2.72 -18.06 -12.91
CA ALA A 544 1.79 -17.11 -13.55
C ALA A 544 0.42 -17.06 -12.84
N ALA A 545 -0.06 -18.20 -12.33
CA ALA A 545 -1.35 -18.29 -11.65
C ALA A 545 -1.35 -17.56 -10.29
N GLY A 546 -0.22 -17.58 -9.58
CA GLY A 546 -0.06 -16.91 -8.30
C GLY A 546 0.00 -15.37 -8.41
N VAL A 547 0.78 -14.85 -9.37
CA VAL A 547 0.85 -13.40 -9.63
C VAL A 547 -0.53 -12.89 -10.04
N ALA A 548 -1.20 -13.59 -10.95
CA ALA A 548 -2.56 -13.27 -11.38
C ALA A 548 -3.60 -13.33 -10.24
N ALA A 549 -3.44 -14.21 -9.24
CA ALA A 549 -4.27 -14.26 -8.05
C ALA A 549 -4.06 -13.06 -7.10
N GLY A 550 -2.81 -12.61 -6.91
CA GLY A 550 -2.49 -11.45 -6.10
C GLY A 550 -2.92 -10.13 -6.74
N VAL A 551 -2.84 -10.05 -8.07
CA VAL A 551 -3.35 -8.93 -8.87
C VAL A 551 -4.87 -8.93 -8.89
N ALA A 552 -5.50 -10.09 -9.09
CA ALA A 552 -6.96 -10.18 -9.05
C ALA A 552 -7.53 -9.96 -7.63
N ALA A 553 -6.82 -10.32 -6.55
CA ALA A 553 -7.21 -9.93 -5.18
C ALA A 553 -7.19 -8.40 -4.99
N GLY A 554 -6.16 -7.75 -5.54
CA GLY A 554 -6.00 -6.30 -5.52
C GLY A 554 -7.01 -5.58 -6.42
N ALA A 555 -7.24 -6.10 -7.62
CA ALA A 555 -8.15 -5.57 -8.61
C ALA A 555 -9.63 -5.84 -8.26
N ALA A 556 -9.98 -7.00 -7.69
CA ALA A 556 -11.34 -7.28 -7.21
C ALA A 556 -11.71 -6.38 -6.01
N ALA A 557 -10.75 -6.04 -5.15
CA ALA A 557 -10.96 -5.04 -4.10
C ALA A 557 -11.24 -3.63 -4.67
N VAL A 558 -10.69 -3.31 -5.86
CA VAL A 558 -10.93 -2.04 -6.59
C VAL A 558 -12.22 -2.09 -7.42
N VAL A 559 -12.54 -3.21 -8.09
CA VAL A 559 -13.72 -3.39 -8.94
C VAL A 559 -15.00 -3.48 -8.11
N ALA A 560 -14.96 -4.14 -6.96
CA ALA A 560 -16.10 -4.22 -6.05
C ALA A 560 -16.42 -2.89 -5.34
N SER A 561 -15.64 -1.82 -5.55
CA SER A 561 -15.94 -0.47 -5.06
C SER A 561 -16.95 0.30 -5.92
N LYS A 562 -17.33 -0.23 -7.09
CA LYS A 562 -18.26 0.45 -8.02
C LYS A 562 -19.57 -0.28 -8.30
N PHE A 563 -19.98 -1.27 -7.49
CA PHE A 563 -21.24 -2.00 -7.73
C PHE A 563 -22.06 -2.30 -6.47
N VAL A 564 -22.33 -1.29 -5.63
CA VAL A 564 -23.55 -1.23 -4.79
C VAL A 564 -23.94 0.25 -4.61
N MET A 565 -24.61 0.82 -5.61
CA MET A 565 -25.67 1.83 -5.46
C MET A 565 -26.45 1.86 -6.77
N ALA A 566 -27.43 0.97 -6.87
CA ALA A 566 -28.56 1.10 -7.79
C ALA A 566 -29.77 0.64 -7.00
N GLY A 567 -30.39 1.60 -6.31
CA GLY A 567 -31.49 1.40 -5.39
C GLY A 567 -31.36 2.38 -4.23
N ASP A 568 -32.23 3.38 -4.27
CA ASP A 568 -32.60 4.29 -3.17
C ASP A 568 -31.92 5.67 -3.18
N ASP A 569 -32.12 6.42 -4.27
CA ASP A 569 -32.31 7.87 -4.21
C ASP A 569 -33.81 8.13 -4.43
N GLU A 570 -34.61 8.11 -3.35
CA GLU A 570 -35.86 8.87 -3.31
C GLU A 570 -35.52 10.21 -2.65
N ASP A 571 -35.79 11.28 -3.40
CA ASP A 571 -35.64 12.67 -2.99
C ASP A 571 -36.42 12.96 -1.69
N ASP A 572 -35.72 13.06 -0.56
CA ASP A 572 -36.23 13.75 0.63
C ASP A 572 -36.02 15.26 0.44
N GLU A 573 -36.94 15.88 -0.30
CA GLU A 573 -37.13 17.32 -0.27
C GLU A 573 -37.44 17.75 1.18
N LEU A 574 -36.49 18.46 1.79
CA LEU A 574 -36.68 19.19 3.04
C LEU A 574 -37.92 20.11 2.92
N PRO A 575 -38.92 19.99 3.80
CA PRO A 575 -40.06 20.91 3.80
C PRO A 575 -39.60 22.31 4.24
N PRO A 576 -40.16 23.39 3.66
CA PRO A 576 -39.78 24.75 3.99
C PRO A 576 -40.23 25.13 5.41
N ASP A 577 -39.38 25.91 6.07
CA ASP A 577 -39.56 26.48 7.40
C ASP A 577 -40.96 27.05 7.61
N ALA A 578 -41.67 26.51 8.61
CA ALA A 578 -42.89 27.09 9.12
C ALA A 578 -42.55 28.05 10.27
N ASP A 579 -42.86 29.32 10.05
CA ASP A 579 -42.88 30.40 11.03
C ASP A 579 -43.51 29.97 12.36
N THR A 580 -42.83 30.24 13.46
CA THR A 580 -43.44 30.31 14.79
C THR A 580 -43.23 31.70 15.35
N GLU A 581 -44.23 32.55 15.14
CA GLU A 581 -44.63 33.55 16.13
C GLU A 581 -45.17 32.81 17.36
N GLY A 582 -44.68 33.16 18.56
CA GLY A 582 -45.16 32.63 19.83
C GLY A 582 -44.12 32.66 20.93
#